data_AF-A0A7X8EWG5-F1
#
_entry.id   AF-A0A7X8EWG5-F1
#
_cell.length_a   1.000
_cell.length_b   1.000
_cell.length_c   1.000
_cell.angle_alpha   90.00
_cell.angle_beta   90.00
_cell.angle_gamma   90.00
#
_symmetry.space_group_name_H-M   'P 1'
#
loop_
_entity.id
_entity.type
_entity.pdbx_description
1 polymer ?
#
loop_
_entity_poly.entity_id
_entity_poly.type
_entity_poly.pdbx_seq_one_letter_code
_entity_poly.pdbx_strand_id
1 'polypeptide(L)'
;MKTPQHILIWLPSPLGDAICATPALRALRHHFADAQITFLAAPFTQAILSPTVFADSWLNPAKGLHRQVRQLRSHRFDTTVLLKNSFGSALTARLAGIERRIVYLRDGRS
;
A
#
# COMPACT_ATOMS: atom_id res chain seq x y z
N MET A 1 -18.38 2.01 -12.31
CA MET A 1 -17.41 1.94 -11.20
C MET A 1 -16.22 2.83 -11.56
N LYS A 2 -15.77 3.75 -10.70
CA LYS A 2 -14.57 4.57 -11.00
C LYS A 2 -13.32 3.67 -11.05
N THR A 3 -12.59 3.70 -12.16
CA THR A 3 -11.27 3.08 -12.31
C THR A 3 -10.30 3.79 -11.36
N PRO A 4 -9.55 3.06 -10.51
CA PRO A 4 -8.59 3.67 -9.62
C PRO A 4 -7.42 4.27 -10.41
N GLN A 5 -7.04 5.50 -10.09
CA GLN A 5 -5.98 6.24 -10.79
C GLN A 5 -4.76 6.48 -9.90
N HIS A 6 -4.94 6.59 -8.59
CA HIS A 6 -3.87 6.85 -7.62
C HIS A 6 -3.97 5.86 -6.45
N ILE A 7 -3.10 4.85 -6.50
CA ILE A 7 -3.17 3.66 -5.66
C ILE A 7 -2.01 3.65 -4.66
N LEU A 8 -2.34 3.51 -3.38
CA LEU A 8 -1.39 3.30 -2.31
C LEU A 8 -1.32 1.82 -1.93
N ILE A 9 -0.18 1.18 -2.16
CA ILE A 9 0.06 -0.19 -1.70
C ILE A 9 0.92 -0.14 -0.44
N TRP A 10 0.32 -0.52 0.68
CA TRP A 10 1.02 -0.57 1.97
C TRP A 10 1.63 -1.95 2.16
N LEU A 11 2.96 -2.02 2.06
CA LEU A 11 3.71 -3.25 2.16
C LEU A 11 3.90 -3.70 3.62
N PRO A 12 3.96 -5.02 3.85
CA PRO A 12 4.28 -5.57 5.15
C PRO A 12 5.75 -5.27 5.51
N SER A 13 6.00 -5.16 6.82
CA SER A 13 7.34 -4.82 7.35
C SER A 13 8.29 -6.02 7.45
N PRO A 14 7.85 -7.25 7.76
CA PRO A 14 8.71 -8.42 7.71
C PRO A 14 9.19 -8.74 6.28
N LEU A 15 10.48 -9.05 6.13
CA LEU A 15 11.11 -9.36 4.85
C LEU A 15 10.42 -10.52 4.11
N GLY A 16 10.12 -11.61 4.83
CA GLY A 16 9.48 -12.78 4.25
C GLY A 16 8.13 -12.44 3.60
N ASP A 17 7.31 -11.64 4.27
CA ASP A 17 6.02 -11.22 3.74
C ASP A 17 6.15 -10.30 2.52
N ALA A 18 7.16 -9.43 2.50
CA ALA A 18 7.42 -8.54 1.36
C ALA A 18 7.78 -9.33 0.09
N ILE A 19 8.63 -10.36 0.22
CA ILE A 19 8.99 -11.25 -0.89
C ILE A 19 7.76 -12.03 -1.35
N CYS A 20 6.99 -12.61 -0.43
CA CYS A 20 5.76 -13.33 -0.75
C CYS A 20 4.68 -12.45 -1.40
N ALA A 21 4.71 -11.14 -1.15
CA ALA A 21 3.81 -10.18 -1.78
C ALA A 21 4.17 -9.87 -3.24
N THR A 22 5.41 -10.10 -3.68
CA THR A 22 5.88 -9.80 -5.05
C THR A 22 4.95 -10.30 -6.18
N PRO A 23 4.47 -11.56 -6.20
CA PRO A 23 3.52 -11.99 -7.24
C PRO A 23 2.20 -11.20 -7.21
N ALA A 24 1.71 -10.82 -6.02
CA ALA A 24 0.53 -9.97 -5.89
C ALA A 24 0.81 -8.55 -6.40
N LEU A 25 1.99 -7.98 -6.12
CA LEU A 25 2.41 -6.68 -6.66
C LEU A 25 2.48 -6.69 -8.19
N ARG A 26 3.01 -7.77 -8.77
CA ARG A 26 3.04 -7.95 -10.23
C ARG A 26 1.64 -8.01 -10.84
N ALA A 27 0.74 -8.77 -10.21
CA ALA A 27 -0.66 -8.85 -10.66
C ALA A 27 -1.37 -7.49 -10.54
N LEU A 28 -1.17 -6.77 -9.44
CA LEU A 28 -1.72 -5.42 -9.24
C LEU A 28 -1.17 -4.43 -10.29
N ARG A 29 0.13 -4.46 -10.57
CA ARG A 29 0.71 -3.62 -11.62
C ARG A 29 0.14 -3.93 -13.00
N HIS A 30 -0.04 -5.21 -13.31
CA HIS A 30 -0.61 -5.61 -14.59
C HIS A 30 -2.08 -5.21 -14.73
N HIS A 31 -2.87 -5.36 -13.66
CA HIS A 31 -4.29 -5.01 -13.66
C HIS A 31 -4.53 -3.48 -13.65
N PHE A 32 -3.62 -2.73 -13.02
CA PHE A 32 -3.67 -1.27 -12.92
C PHE A 32 -2.48 -0.63 -13.66
N ALA A 33 -2.27 -1.03 -14.91
CA ALA A 33 -1.13 -0.58 -15.71
C ALA A 33 -1.10 0.95 -15.91
N ASP A 34 -2.27 1.57 -16.05
CA ASP A 34 -2.41 3.02 -16.26
C ASP A 34 -2.51 3.83 -14.96
N ALA A 35 -2.62 3.17 -13.81
CA ALA A 35 -2.71 3.86 -12.53
C ALA A 35 -1.30 4.21 -12.00
N GLN A 36 -1.24 5.32 -11.28
CA GLN A 36 -0.08 5.71 -10.49
C GLN A 36 -0.06 4.89 -9.19
N ILE A 37 0.95 4.04 -9.03
CA ILE A 37 1.10 3.13 -7.90
C ILE A 37 2.24 3.63 -7.00
N THR A 38 1.89 3.93 -5.76
CA THR A 38 2.86 4.31 -4.72
C THR A 38 2.97 3.22 -3.67
N PHE A 39 4.20 2.79 -3.37
CA PHE A 39 4.48 1.83 -2.31
C PHE A 39 4.81 2.54 -1.01
N LEU A 40 4.12 2.16 0.07
CA LEU A 40 4.44 2.61 1.41
C LEU A 40 5.15 1.50 2.17
N ALA A 41 6.45 1.69 2.40
CA ALA A 41 7.31 0.71 3.06
C ALA A 41 8.46 1.38 3.81
N ALA A 42 8.98 0.69 4.83
CA ALA A 42 10.18 1.16 5.54
C ALA A 42 11.41 1.10 4.61
N PRO A 43 12.42 1.98 4.78
CA PRO A 43 13.59 2.06 3.89
C PRO A 43 14.28 0.72 3.65
N PHE A 44 14.35 -0.13 4.66
CA PHE A 44 14.91 -1.48 4.53
C PHE A 44 14.13 -2.35 3.52
N THR A 45 12.80 -2.36 3.59
CA THR A 45 11.96 -3.08 2.62
C THR A 45 12.07 -2.48 1.22
N GLN A 46 12.21 -1.15 1.11
CA GLN A 46 12.42 -0.49 -0.17
C GLN A 46 13.73 -0.91 -0.82
N ALA A 47 14.82 -0.97 -0.04
CA ALA A 47 16.13 -1.38 -0.54
C ALA A 47 16.15 -2.81 -1.11
N ILE A 48 15.29 -3.69 -0.58
CA ILE A 48 15.21 -5.10 -0.99
C ILE A 48 14.38 -5.27 -2.25
N LEU A 49 13.27 -4.54 -2.34
CA LEU A 49 12.39 -4.59 -3.51
C LEU A 49 12.88 -3.68 -4.64
N SER A 50 13.78 -2.74 -4.37
CA SER A 50 14.39 -1.88 -5.37
C SER A 50 15.55 -2.60 -6.08
N PRO A 51 15.68 -2.47 -7.41
CA PRO A 51 14.76 -1.79 -8.33
C PRO A 51 13.48 -2.61 -8.57
N THR A 52 12.32 -1.95 -8.58
CA THR A 52 11.02 -2.57 -8.91
C THR A 52 10.36 -1.83 -10.06
N VAL A 53 9.70 -2.58 -10.95
CA VAL A 53 8.84 -2.04 -12.01
C VAL A 53 7.36 -2.01 -11.60
N PHE A 54 7.06 -2.44 -10.36
CA PHE A 54 5.69 -2.60 -9.88
C PHE A 54 5.12 -1.31 -9.25
N ALA A 55 5.95 -0.31 -8.99
CA ALA A 55 5.56 0.97 -8.43
C ALA A 55 6.23 2.13 -9.17
N ASP A 56 5.51 3.24 -9.28
CA ASP A 56 5.99 4.49 -9.85
C ASP A 56 6.70 5.36 -8.80
N SER A 57 6.38 5.17 -7.52
CA SER A 57 6.93 5.97 -6.43
C SER A 57 6.96 5.23 -5.10
N TRP A 58 7.84 5.69 -4.21
CA TRP A 58 8.00 5.16 -2.86
C TRP A 58 7.67 6.22 -1.82
N LEU A 59 7.06 5.78 -0.74
CA LEU A 59 6.68 6.61 0.39
C LEU A 59 7.16 5.99 1.69
N ASN A 60 7.92 6.77 2.46
CA ASN A 60 8.35 6.35 3.79
C ASN A 60 7.19 6.50 4.79
N PRO A 61 6.98 5.52 5.71
CA PRO A 61 6.05 5.69 6.81
C PRO A 61 6.50 6.85 7.70
N ALA A 62 5.60 7.78 8.01
CA ALA A 62 5.81 8.81 9.00
C ALA A 62 5.66 8.25 10.41
N LYS A 63 6.45 8.81 11.34
CA LYS A 63 6.32 8.53 12.77
C LYS A 63 5.05 9.19 13.31
N GLY A 64 4.13 8.36 13.82
CA GLY A 64 2.89 8.78 14.48
C GLY A 64 1.68 8.90 13.54
N LEU A 65 0.50 8.59 14.08
CA LEU A 65 -0.76 8.52 13.34
C LEU A 65 -1.10 9.84 12.62
N HIS A 66 -1.04 10.97 13.31
CA HIS A 66 -1.40 12.27 12.73
C HIS A 66 -0.54 12.66 11.53
N ARG A 67 0.79 12.45 11.62
CA ARG A 67 1.70 12.74 10.52
C ARG A 67 1.47 11.81 9.34
N GLN A 68 1.26 10.52 9.61
CA GLN A 68 0.94 9.55 8.58
C GLN A 68 -0.37 9.90 7.86
N VAL A 69 -1.44 10.22 8.59
CA VAL A 69 -2.71 10.65 8.00
C VAL A 69 -2.54 11.89 7.14
N ARG A 70 -1.82 12.92 7.64
CA ARG A 70 -1.57 14.15 6.88
C ARG A 70 -0.78 13.87 5.60
N GLN A 71 0.24 13.02 5.67
CA GLN A 71 1.04 12.61 4.52
C GLN A 71 0.19 11.85 3.50
N LEU A 72 -0.68 10.93 3.93
CA LEU A 72 -1.57 10.23 2.99
C LEU A 72 -2.59 11.18 2.35
N ARG A 73 -3.14 12.13 3.13
CA ARG A 73 -4.08 13.15 2.63
C ARG A 73 -3.46 14.06 1.58
N SER A 74 -2.19 14.42 1.71
CA SER A 74 -1.53 15.32 0.75
C SER A 74 -1.36 14.69 -0.64
N HIS A 75 -1.26 13.36 -0.71
CA HIS A 75 -1.10 12.63 -1.97
C HIS A 75 -2.43 12.27 -2.66
N ARG A 76 -3.56 12.44 -1.95
CA ARG A 76 -4.92 12.26 -2.50
C ARG A 76 -5.13 10.89 -3.16
N PHE A 77 -4.69 9.82 -2.49
CA PHE A 77 -4.92 8.45 -2.95
C PHE A 77 -6.42 8.15 -3.00
N ASP A 78 -6.89 7.56 -4.11
CA ASP A 78 -8.28 7.12 -4.25
C ASP A 78 -8.51 5.70 -3.72
N THR A 79 -7.45 4.88 -3.78
CA THR A 79 -7.50 3.47 -3.43
C THR A 79 -6.28 3.12 -2.61
N THR A 80 -6.46 2.31 -1.57
CA THR A 80 -5.35 1.69 -0.85
C THR A 80 -5.50 0.17 -0.80
N VAL A 81 -4.37 -0.52 -0.99
CA VAL A 81 -4.23 -1.96 -0.81
C VAL A 81 -3.36 -2.19 0.42
N LEU A 82 -3.94 -2.79 1.45
CA LEU A 82 -3.25 -3.12 2.68
C LEU A 82 -2.88 -4.60 2.64
N LEU A 83 -1.60 -4.87 2.39
CA LEU A 83 -1.02 -6.22 2.45
C LEU A 83 -0.61 -6.60 3.88
N LYS A 84 -0.50 -5.60 4.76
CA LYS A 84 -0.25 -5.78 6.18
C LYS A 84 -1.56 -6.04 6.93
N ASN A 85 -1.63 -7.16 7.66
CA ASN A 85 -2.74 -7.48 8.57
C ASN A 85 -2.66 -6.65 9.86
N SER A 86 -2.89 -5.33 9.77
CA SER A 86 -2.87 -4.47 10.95
C SER A 86 -4.07 -3.53 10.94
N PHE A 87 -4.92 -3.65 11.96
CA PHE A 87 -6.07 -2.77 12.14
C PHE A 87 -5.69 -1.28 12.13
N GLY A 88 -4.50 -0.94 12.63
CA GLY A 88 -3.98 0.42 12.64
C GLY A 88 -3.74 1.02 11.26
N SER A 89 -3.32 0.24 10.25
CA SER A 89 -3.15 0.74 8.89
C SER A 89 -4.50 1.00 8.22
N ALA A 90 -5.50 0.15 8.47
CA ALA A 90 -6.86 0.35 7.99
C ALA A 90 -7.50 1.61 8.60
N LEU A 91 -7.33 1.84 9.90
CA LEU A 91 -7.79 3.06 10.55
C LEU A 91 -7.08 4.32 10.01
N THR A 92 -5.77 4.24 9.80
CA THR A 92 -4.98 5.35 9.22
C THR A 92 -5.47 5.70 7.82
N ALA A 93 -5.68 4.71 6.95
CA ALA A 93 -6.22 4.93 5.61
C ALA A 93 -7.64 5.51 5.64
N ARG A 94 -8.47 5.09 6.60
CA ARG A 94 -9.82 5.65 6.81
C ARG A 94 -9.78 7.11 7.25
N LEU A 95 -8.90 7.45 8.21
CA LEU A 95 -8.69 8.82 8.66
C LEU A 95 -8.07 9.71 7.57
N ALA A 96 -7.33 9.11 6.64
CA ALA A 96 -6.81 9.79 5.46
C ALA A 96 -7.88 10.06 4.39
N GLY A 97 -9.12 9.59 4.56
CA GLY A 97 -10.20 9.81 3.61
C GLY A 97 -10.10 8.96 2.34
N ILE A 98 -9.31 7.88 2.36
CA ILE A 98 -9.21 6.97 1.21
C ILE A 98 -10.50 6.14 1.15
N GLU A 99 -11.29 6.36 0.10
CA GLU A 99 -12.63 5.77 -0.07
C GLU A 99 -12.56 4.26 -0.31
N ARG A 100 -11.68 3.80 -1.22
CA ARG A 100 -11.55 2.39 -1.57
C ARG A 100 -10.40 1.75 -0.80
N ARG A 101 -10.70 0.72 0.00
CA ARG A 101 -9.71 -0.03 0.79
C ARG A 101 -9.83 -1.51 0.50
N ILE A 102 -8.77 -2.10 -0.04
CA ILE A 102 -8.65 -3.53 -0.26
C ILE A 102 -7.76 -4.07 0.85
N VAL A 103 -8.34 -4.82 1.77
CA VAL A 103 -7.61 -5.46 2.87
C VAL A 103 -7.45 -6.93 2.52
N TYR A 104 -6.21 -7.41 2.50
CA TYR A 104 -5.97 -8.84 2.36
C TYR A 104 -6.30 -9.53 3.70
N LEU A 105 -7.51 -10.08 3.81
CA LEU A 105 -7.93 -10.93 4.93
C LEU A 105 -7.25 -12.29 4.78
N ARG A 106 -6.29 -12.60 5.66
CA ARG A 106 -5.66 -13.93 5.72
C ARG A 106 -6.43 -14.93 6.60
N ASP A 107 -7.58 -14.57 7.14
CA ASP A 107 -8.42 -15.54 7.85
C ASP A 107 -9.40 -16.21 6.88
N GLY A 108 -8.91 -17.29 6.27
CA GLY A 108 -9.73 -18.44 5.93
C GLY A 108 -10.01 -19.24 7.20
N ARG A 109 -10.81 -18.68 8.10
CA ARG A 109 -11.50 -19.46 9.14
C ARG A 109 -12.98 -19.33 8.85
N SER A 110 -13.58 -20.51 8.64
CA SER A 110 -14.96 -20.77 8.25
C SER A 110 -15.99 -19.99 9.06
#